data_AF-A0A2E6EJF8-F1
#
_entry.id   AF-A0A2E6EJF8-F1
#
_cell.length_a   1.000
_cell.length_b   1.000
_cell.length_c   1.000
_cell.angle_alpha   90.00
_cell.angle_beta   90.00
_cell.angle_gamma   90.00
#
_symmetry.space_group_name_H-M   'P 1'
#
loop_
_entity.id
_entity.type
_entity.pdbx_description
1 polymer ?
#
loop_
_entity_poly.entity_id
_entity_poly.type
_entity_poly.pdbx_seq_one_letter_code
_entity_poly.pdbx_strand_id
1 'polypeptide(L)'
;MCWHRLVVSLLLLSLLAICGCDPDGGLRRLQFGRTAIITGDFDTVEQLIQEVSNTTAVTAEIQLFDGYVDGAHFDTEVGSSTTPPAQQVEDLLRAETTSGLDFFDTAFLSCGMRGVAERVYNGVSEDDHLVNDTTVVSNVFDAVGHGQKLYFSDWTYDLLEAAWPDKIDWLGADDQLDAAQRGLAGPVNARVVDQALADFMEIGLGQQIDVRFNQGGWAVIESVADEVEVLVEADISFDHPETGEPTTQTSPLVVAFDSGAGRVVFTSFHNEAQISDDARAVLRFQLGQLSQ
;
A
#
# COMPACT_ATOMS: atom_id res chain seq x y z
N MET A 1 83.44 23.52 -14.80
CA MET A 1 82.33 24.31 -15.38
C MET A 1 81.73 23.46 -16.49
N CYS A 2 80.85 22.51 -16.17
CA CYS A 2 79.41 22.62 -15.91
C CYS A 2 78.58 22.66 -17.22
N TRP A 3 77.42 21.98 -17.18
CA TRP A 3 76.30 21.92 -18.13
C TRP A 3 76.22 20.69 -19.05
N HIS A 4 75.50 19.67 -18.57
CA HIS A 4 74.69 18.76 -19.39
C HIS A 4 73.25 18.84 -18.89
N ARG A 5 72.33 19.11 -19.83
CA ARG A 5 70.89 19.23 -19.61
C ARG A 5 70.27 17.84 -19.52
N LEU A 6 69.62 17.52 -18.41
CA LEU A 6 68.68 16.40 -18.32
C LEU A 6 67.29 16.90 -18.70
N VAL A 7 66.67 16.27 -19.69
CA VAL A 7 65.27 16.45 -20.06
C VAL A 7 64.44 15.53 -19.17
N VAL A 8 63.55 16.10 -18.36
CA VAL A 8 62.57 15.35 -17.57
C VAL A 8 61.23 15.46 -18.30
N SER A 9 60.77 14.34 -18.86
CA SER A 9 59.42 14.20 -19.41
C SER A 9 58.43 14.07 -18.26
N LEU A 10 57.57 15.08 -18.07
CA LEU A 10 56.37 14.96 -17.25
C LEU A 10 55.28 14.26 -18.09
N LEU A 11 54.95 13.02 -17.73
CA LEU A 11 53.68 12.40 -18.09
C LEU A 11 52.61 12.93 -17.12
N LEU A 12 51.74 13.82 -17.61
CA LEU A 12 50.47 14.10 -16.95
C LEU A 12 49.52 12.94 -17.25
N LEU A 13 49.25 12.10 -16.24
CA LEU A 13 48.06 11.25 -16.25
C LEU A 13 46.86 12.12 -15.83
N SER A 14 46.05 12.48 -16.80
CA SER A 14 44.72 13.06 -16.59
C SER A 14 43.80 11.96 -16.07
N LEU A 15 43.62 11.89 -14.74
CA LEU A 15 42.53 11.12 -14.13
C LEU A 15 41.21 11.87 -14.40
N LEU A 16 40.55 11.52 -15.51
CA LEU A 16 39.13 11.80 -15.70
C LEU A 16 38.36 10.89 -14.74
N ALA A 17 38.04 11.41 -13.57
CA ALA A 17 36.97 10.87 -12.75
C ALA A 17 35.65 11.13 -13.49
N ILE A 18 35.19 10.12 -14.23
CA ILE A 18 33.81 10.08 -14.72
C ILE A 18 32.96 9.82 -13.47
N CYS A 19 32.54 10.90 -12.79
CA CYS A 19 31.35 10.86 -11.96
C CYS A 19 30.18 10.61 -12.93
N GLY A 20 29.89 9.34 -13.18
CA GLY A 20 28.60 8.95 -13.71
C GLY A 20 27.58 9.33 -12.64
N CYS A 21 26.94 10.48 -12.82
CA CYS A 21 25.60 10.67 -12.29
C CYS A 21 24.77 9.57 -12.93
N ASP A 22 24.42 8.56 -12.14
CA ASP A 22 23.50 7.53 -12.57
C ASP A 22 22.13 8.19 -12.70
N PRO A 23 21.56 8.33 -13.91
CA PRO A 23 20.29 9.02 -14.11
C PRO A 23 19.08 8.16 -13.73
N ASP A 24 19.29 6.97 -13.17
CA ASP A 24 18.22 6.03 -12.82
C ASP A 24 17.77 6.27 -11.37
N GLY A 25 16.74 7.11 -11.21
CA GLY A 25 16.14 7.49 -9.93
C GLY A 25 15.82 6.32 -9.00
N GLY A 26 16.53 6.26 -7.88
CA GLY A 26 16.03 5.81 -6.57
C GLY A 26 15.86 4.32 -6.31
N LEU A 27 15.17 3.55 -7.17
CA LEU A 27 14.75 2.19 -6.83
C LEU A 27 15.59 1.14 -7.59
N ARG A 28 16.82 0.92 -7.15
CA ARG A 28 17.64 -0.16 -7.73
C ARG A 28 17.34 -1.53 -7.15
N ARG A 29 16.73 -1.60 -5.96
CA ARG A 29 16.35 -2.85 -5.32
C ARG A 29 15.27 -2.63 -4.26
N LEU A 30 14.16 -3.35 -4.38
CA LEU A 30 13.17 -3.50 -3.31
C LEU A 30 13.45 -4.81 -2.55
N GLN A 31 13.55 -4.75 -1.23
CA GLN A 31 13.78 -5.86 -0.32
C GLN A 31 12.62 -5.96 0.65
N PHE A 32 11.65 -6.81 0.33
CA PHE A 32 10.49 -7.04 1.19
C PHE A 32 10.70 -8.16 2.20
N GLY A 33 11.81 -8.91 2.11
CA GLY A 33 12.08 -10.05 2.97
C GLY A 33 11.05 -11.16 2.76
N ARG A 34 10.56 -11.77 3.84
CA ARG A 34 9.39 -12.66 3.80
C ARG A 34 8.13 -11.81 3.69
N THR A 35 7.30 -12.09 2.69
CA THR A 35 6.15 -11.25 2.36
C THR A 35 4.88 -12.08 2.34
N ALA A 36 3.89 -11.69 3.15
CA ALA A 36 2.54 -12.19 3.02
C ALA A 36 1.73 -11.31 2.07
N ILE A 37 0.99 -11.90 1.14
CA ILE A 37 0.00 -11.18 0.34
C ILE A 37 -1.34 -11.84 0.59
N ILE A 38 -2.27 -11.07 1.15
CA ILE A 38 -3.66 -11.46 1.33
C ILE A 38 -4.41 -10.96 0.10
N THR A 39 -4.97 -11.88 -0.68
CA THR A 39 -5.76 -11.53 -1.87
C THR A 39 -7.12 -10.97 -1.47
N GLY A 40 -7.70 -10.12 -2.33
CA GLY A 40 -9.06 -9.62 -2.15
C GLY A 40 -9.80 -9.54 -3.48
N ASP A 41 -11.11 -9.30 -3.42
CA ASP A 41 -11.99 -9.27 -4.59
C ASP A 41 -11.79 -8.06 -5.52
N PHE A 42 -11.25 -6.96 -5.00
CA PHE A 42 -11.25 -5.66 -5.72
C PHE A 42 -9.87 -5.05 -5.91
N ASP A 43 -8.82 -5.67 -5.36
CA ASP A 43 -7.46 -5.23 -5.59
C ASP A 43 -6.50 -6.40 -5.81
N THR A 44 -5.53 -6.21 -6.71
CA THR A 44 -4.58 -7.23 -7.15
C THR A 44 -3.14 -6.74 -6.96
N VAL A 45 -2.77 -6.46 -5.70
CA VAL A 45 -1.44 -5.95 -5.33
C VAL A 45 -0.31 -6.90 -5.76
N GLU A 46 -0.57 -8.20 -5.86
CA GLU A 46 0.38 -9.18 -6.39
C GLU A 46 0.74 -8.91 -7.86
N GLN A 47 -0.21 -8.44 -8.67
CA GLN A 47 0.06 -8.06 -10.06
C GLN A 47 0.94 -6.81 -10.12
N LEU A 48 0.70 -5.85 -9.22
CA LEU A 48 1.54 -4.67 -9.09
C LEU A 48 2.97 -5.02 -8.71
N ILE A 49 3.17 -5.87 -7.69
CA ILE A 49 4.51 -6.32 -7.28
C ILE A 49 5.20 -7.03 -8.45
N GLN A 50 4.47 -7.86 -9.20
CA GLN A 50 4.99 -8.50 -10.40
C GLN A 50 5.38 -7.49 -11.48
N GLU A 51 4.56 -6.47 -11.75
CA GLU A 51 4.88 -5.41 -12.72
C GLU A 51 6.14 -4.64 -12.30
N VAL A 52 6.25 -4.27 -11.03
CA VAL A 52 7.42 -3.57 -10.50
C VAL A 52 8.66 -4.47 -10.59
N SER A 53 8.53 -5.77 -10.31
CA SER A 53 9.64 -6.73 -10.44
C SER A 53 10.19 -6.87 -11.86
N ASN A 54 9.41 -6.49 -12.88
CA ASN A 54 9.87 -6.51 -14.28
C ASN A 54 10.78 -5.33 -14.62
N THR A 55 10.77 -4.27 -13.81
CA THR A 55 11.54 -3.03 -14.05
C THR A 55 12.53 -2.70 -12.93
N THR A 56 12.32 -3.27 -11.74
CA THR A 56 13.10 -3.05 -10.52
C THR A 56 13.46 -4.40 -9.91
N ALA A 57 14.69 -4.57 -9.42
CA ALA A 57 15.06 -5.82 -8.75
C ALA A 57 14.29 -5.96 -7.43
N VAL A 58 13.32 -6.87 -7.37
CA VAL A 58 12.58 -7.21 -6.15
C VAL A 58 13.18 -8.46 -5.52
N THR A 59 13.50 -8.42 -4.23
CA THR A 59 13.88 -9.58 -3.42
C THR A 59 12.80 -9.81 -2.37
N ALA A 60 11.99 -10.86 -2.57
CA ALA A 60 10.92 -11.25 -1.66
C ALA A 60 10.72 -12.78 -1.66
N GLU A 61 10.44 -13.34 -0.49
CA GLU A 61 9.89 -14.69 -0.32
C GLU A 61 8.38 -14.54 -0.09
N ILE A 62 7.61 -14.68 -1.17
CA ILE A 62 6.16 -14.40 -1.17
C ILE A 62 5.37 -15.65 -0.76
N GLN A 63 4.45 -15.47 0.17
CA GLN A 63 3.42 -16.43 0.52
C GLN A 63 2.04 -15.80 0.32
N LEU A 64 1.17 -16.48 -0.42
CA LEU A 64 -0.20 -16.03 -0.67
C LEU A 64 -1.16 -16.58 0.38
N PHE A 65 -2.09 -15.74 0.81
CA PHE A 65 -3.20 -16.08 1.67
C PHE A 65 -4.52 -15.74 0.98
N ASP A 66 -5.46 -16.66 1.03
CA ASP A 66 -6.80 -16.53 0.47
C ASP A 66 -7.65 -15.64 1.37
N GLY A 67 -8.01 -14.48 0.84
CA GLY A 67 -8.92 -13.53 1.46
C GLY A 67 -10.24 -13.34 0.71
N TYR A 68 -10.64 -14.16 -0.26
CA TYR A 68 -11.87 -13.87 -1.03
C TYR A 68 -13.17 -13.97 -0.20
N VAL A 69 -14.13 -13.06 -0.44
CA VAL A 69 -15.40 -12.96 0.31
C VAL A 69 -16.45 -13.98 -0.20
N ASP A 70 -16.49 -14.27 -1.51
CA ASP A 70 -17.43 -15.25 -2.11
C ASP A 70 -16.87 -16.69 -2.18
N GLY A 71 -16.08 -17.07 -1.16
CA GLY A 71 -15.24 -18.26 -1.18
C GLY A 71 -14.06 -18.10 -2.15
N ALA A 72 -13.15 -19.09 -2.17
CA ALA A 72 -12.01 -19.05 -3.09
C ALA A 72 -12.54 -18.90 -4.53
N HIS A 73 -12.31 -17.74 -5.15
CA HIS A 73 -12.80 -17.41 -6.48
C HIS A 73 -12.08 -18.31 -7.51
N PHE A 74 -12.52 -19.56 -7.65
CA PHE A 74 -12.18 -20.43 -8.77
C PHE A 74 -13.29 -20.36 -9.80
N ASP A 75 -13.72 -19.15 -10.18
CA ASP A 75 -14.66 -19.04 -11.30
C ASP A 75 -13.92 -18.80 -12.62
N THR A 76 -13.65 -19.95 -13.24
CA THR A 76 -13.50 -20.25 -14.68
C THR A 76 -12.15 -20.63 -15.28
N GLU A 77 -11.03 -20.70 -14.53
CA GLU A 77 -9.82 -21.36 -15.05
C GLU A 77 -9.54 -22.72 -14.40
N VAL A 78 -9.94 -23.75 -15.15
CA VAL A 78 -9.43 -25.14 -15.20
C VAL A 78 -8.79 -25.68 -13.91
N GLY A 79 -9.51 -26.60 -13.27
CA GLY A 79 -8.97 -27.44 -12.21
C GLY A 79 -7.68 -28.15 -12.64
N SER A 80 -6.55 -27.60 -12.18
CA SER A 80 -5.33 -28.36 -12.02
C SER A 80 -5.29 -28.83 -10.58
N SER A 81 -5.33 -30.15 -10.37
CA SER A 81 -5.23 -30.81 -9.06
C SER A 81 -3.83 -30.68 -8.42
N THR A 82 -3.15 -29.56 -8.63
CA THR A 82 -1.75 -29.33 -8.27
C THR A 82 -1.50 -28.02 -7.52
N THR A 83 -2.49 -27.13 -7.41
CA THR A 83 -2.36 -25.93 -6.57
C THR A 83 -2.81 -26.30 -5.16
N PRO A 84 -1.93 -26.25 -4.15
CA PRO A 84 -2.34 -26.41 -2.75
C PRO A 84 -3.47 -25.42 -2.43
N PRO A 85 -4.39 -25.74 -1.50
CA PRO A 85 -5.27 -24.69 -0.98
C PRO A 85 -4.37 -23.58 -0.44
N ALA A 86 -4.58 -22.36 -0.92
CA ALA A 86 -3.95 -21.19 -0.32
C ALA A 86 -4.29 -21.19 1.18
N GLN A 87 -3.30 -20.91 2.02
CA GLN A 87 -3.55 -20.73 3.46
C GLN A 87 -4.59 -19.62 3.62
N GLN A 88 -5.48 -19.77 4.58
CA GLN A 88 -6.59 -18.83 4.71
C GLN A 88 -6.10 -17.58 5.46
N VAL A 89 -6.67 -16.40 5.20
CA VAL A 89 -6.31 -15.16 5.90
C VAL A 89 -6.42 -15.29 7.43
N GLU A 90 -7.38 -16.07 7.93
CA GLU A 90 -7.56 -16.36 9.35
C GLU A 90 -6.35 -17.10 9.94
N ASP A 91 -5.73 -18.01 9.17
CA ASP A 91 -4.55 -18.75 9.62
C ASP A 91 -3.38 -17.79 9.85
N LEU A 92 -3.25 -16.74 9.02
CA LEU A 92 -2.25 -15.70 9.19
C LEU A 92 -2.57 -14.79 10.38
N LEU A 93 -3.80 -14.26 10.42
CA LEU A 93 -4.14 -13.16 11.33
C LEU A 93 -4.47 -13.64 12.75
N ARG A 94 -4.90 -14.89 12.94
CA ARG A 94 -5.13 -15.47 14.28
C ARG A 94 -3.92 -16.19 14.85
N ALA A 95 -2.95 -16.56 14.03
CA ALA A 95 -1.80 -17.33 14.51
C ALA A 95 -0.91 -16.54 15.45
N GLU A 96 -0.49 -17.20 16.54
CA GLU A 96 0.52 -16.65 17.44
C GLU A 96 1.92 -16.78 16.80
N THR A 97 2.50 -15.63 16.46
CA THR A 97 3.91 -15.41 16.11
C THR A 97 4.46 -16.22 14.92
N THR A 98 4.86 -17.48 15.14
CA THR A 98 5.73 -18.25 14.24
C THR A 98 5.07 -18.75 12.95
N SER A 99 3.75 -18.66 12.86
CA SER A 99 2.97 -18.84 11.63
C SER A 99 2.06 -17.64 11.31
N GLY A 100 2.13 -16.59 12.13
CA GLY A 100 1.33 -15.36 11.97
C GLY A 100 2.14 -14.24 11.35
N LEU A 101 1.68 -13.00 11.51
CA LEU A 101 2.30 -11.81 10.92
C LEU A 101 3.78 -11.64 11.30
N ASP A 102 4.19 -12.01 12.53
CA ASP A 102 5.60 -11.92 12.96
C ASP A 102 6.56 -12.84 12.16
N PHE A 103 6.03 -13.82 11.43
CA PHE A 103 6.85 -14.63 10.52
C PHE A 103 7.26 -13.85 9.26
N PHE A 104 6.57 -12.77 8.93
CA PHE A 104 6.83 -11.97 7.74
C PHE A 104 7.55 -10.68 8.11
N ASP A 105 8.24 -10.09 7.14
CA ASP A 105 8.81 -8.74 7.25
C ASP A 105 7.81 -7.69 6.72
N THR A 106 7.01 -8.08 5.71
CA THR A 106 5.98 -7.24 5.08
C THR A 106 4.69 -8.03 4.89
N ALA A 107 3.52 -7.41 5.05
CA ALA A 107 2.25 -7.99 4.61
C ALA A 107 1.36 -6.98 3.86
N PHE A 108 0.66 -7.46 2.83
CA PHE A 108 -0.26 -6.68 2.02
C PHE A 108 -1.69 -7.18 2.22
N LEU A 109 -2.55 -6.34 2.79
CA LEU A 109 -3.95 -6.59 3.04
C LEU A 109 -4.77 -5.85 1.95
N SER A 110 -5.30 -6.62 1.00
CA SER A 110 -5.93 -6.08 -0.21
C SER A 110 -7.42 -5.81 -0.03
N CYS A 111 -7.97 -4.86 -0.80
CA CYS A 111 -9.39 -4.52 -0.76
C CYS A 111 -10.26 -5.72 -1.17
N GLY A 112 -11.38 -5.89 -0.47
CA GLY A 112 -12.25 -7.04 -0.66
C GLY A 112 -11.63 -8.32 -0.09
N MET A 113 -10.69 -8.22 0.86
CA MET A 113 -10.40 -9.37 1.71
C MET A 113 -11.59 -9.61 2.65
N ARG A 114 -11.82 -10.86 3.00
CA ARG A 114 -12.90 -11.33 3.85
C ARG A 114 -12.65 -11.02 5.31
N GLY A 115 -13.71 -11.00 6.10
CA GLY A 115 -13.67 -10.81 7.53
C GLY A 115 -13.57 -9.36 7.99
N VAL A 116 -13.64 -8.38 7.08
CA VAL A 116 -13.49 -6.95 7.41
C VAL A 116 -14.66 -6.04 7.03
N ALA A 117 -15.80 -6.57 6.58
CA ALA A 117 -16.93 -5.75 6.17
C ALA A 117 -18.28 -6.30 6.70
N GLU A 118 -19.20 -5.41 7.07
CA GLU A 118 -20.57 -5.79 7.46
C GLU A 118 -21.41 -6.10 6.22
N ARG A 119 -21.20 -5.38 5.11
CA ARG A 119 -22.04 -5.45 3.94
C ARG A 119 -21.90 -6.76 3.19
N VAL A 120 -23.06 -7.39 3.05
CA VAL A 120 -23.43 -8.45 2.12
C VAL A 120 -23.16 -8.03 0.66
N TYR A 121 -21.90 -8.05 0.21
CA TYR A 121 -21.59 -8.00 -1.21
C TYR A 121 -21.94 -9.35 -1.85
N ASN A 122 -22.47 -9.37 -3.07
CA ASN A 122 -22.86 -10.60 -3.79
C ASN A 122 -23.88 -11.54 -3.08
N GLY A 123 -24.52 -11.13 -1.98
CA GLY A 123 -25.50 -11.98 -1.28
C GLY A 123 -24.91 -12.93 -0.24
N VAL A 124 -23.62 -12.80 0.11
CA VAL A 124 -23.01 -13.49 1.27
C VAL A 124 -23.40 -12.80 2.59
N SER A 125 -23.40 -13.52 3.71
CA SER A 125 -23.71 -12.93 5.04
C SER A 125 -22.67 -11.88 5.46
N GLU A 126 -22.97 -11.13 6.53
CA GLU A 126 -21.98 -10.33 7.27
C GLU A 126 -20.67 -11.12 7.45
N ASP A 127 -19.56 -10.45 7.20
CA ASP A 127 -18.22 -11.03 7.14
C ASP A 127 -17.23 -10.09 7.82
N ASP A 128 -17.50 -9.83 9.10
CA ASP A 128 -16.76 -8.90 9.97
C ASP A 128 -15.95 -9.63 11.06
N HIS A 129 -15.80 -10.95 10.92
CA HIS A 129 -15.26 -11.80 11.99
C HIS A 129 -13.77 -11.59 12.28
N LEU A 130 -13.02 -10.90 11.43
CA LEU A 130 -11.62 -10.52 11.70
C LEU A 130 -11.56 -9.19 12.44
N VAL A 131 -12.41 -8.22 12.09
CA VAL A 131 -12.48 -6.93 12.78
C VAL A 131 -13.00 -7.10 14.21
N ASN A 132 -13.99 -7.98 14.41
CA ASN A 132 -14.55 -8.28 15.73
C ASN A 132 -13.68 -9.23 16.58
N ASP A 133 -12.62 -9.82 16.02
CA ASP A 133 -11.73 -10.72 16.75
C ASP A 133 -10.58 -9.94 17.39
N THR A 134 -10.69 -9.69 18.70
CA THR A 134 -9.66 -8.96 19.47
C THR A 134 -8.26 -9.57 19.34
N THR A 135 -8.14 -10.87 19.04
CA THR A 135 -6.85 -11.52 18.80
C THR A 135 -6.23 -11.03 17.49
N VAL A 136 -7.05 -10.95 16.44
CA VAL A 136 -6.62 -10.45 15.12
C VAL A 136 -6.19 -9.00 15.22
N VAL A 137 -7.01 -8.16 15.85
CA VAL A 137 -6.70 -6.73 16.04
C VAL A 137 -5.39 -6.54 16.81
N SER A 138 -5.18 -7.29 17.91
CA SER A 138 -3.93 -7.25 18.67
C SER A 138 -2.74 -7.71 17.82
N ASN A 139 -2.87 -8.81 17.08
CA ASN A 139 -1.78 -9.34 16.25
C ASN A 139 -1.38 -8.36 15.14
N VAL A 140 -2.34 -7.69 14.51
CA VAL A 140 -2.09 -6.64 13.50
C VAL A 140 -1.33 -5.47 14.14
N PHE A 141 -1.79 -5.00 15.29
CA PHE A 141 -1.12 -3.92 16.03
C PHE A 141 0.30 -4.29 16.46
N ASP A 142 0.45 -5.46 17.11
CA ASP A 142 1.71 -5.95 17.69
C ASP A 142 2.75 -6.21 16.62
N ALA A 143 2.37 -6.76 15.46
CA ALA A 143 3.28 -6.99 14.34
C ALA A 143 3.96 -5.67 13.91
N VAL A 144 3.22 -4.59 13.72
CA VAL A 144 3.87 -3.30 13.38
C VAL A 144 4.76 -2.84 14.54
N GLY A 145 4.31 -3.01 15.79
CA GLY A 145 5.13 -2.76 16.98
C GLY A 145 6.48 -3.50 16.98
N HIS A 146 6.50 -4.73 16.48
CA HIS A 146 7.67 -5.61 16.37
C HIS A 146 8.55 -5.34 15.14
N GLY A 147 8.13 -4.48 14.21
CA GLY A 147 8.91 -4.08 13.05
C GLY A 147 8.36 -4.51 11.70
N GLN A 148 7.24 -5.22 11.66
CA GLN A 148 6.57 -5.56 10.41
C GLN A 148 6.07 -4.30 9.70
N LYS A 149 6.03 -4.37 8.37
CA LYS A 149 5.48 -3.31 7.52
C LYS A 149 4.20 -3.78 6.88
N LEU A 150 3.12 -3.04 7.08
CA LEU A 150 1.79 -3.43 6.62
C LEU A 150 1.26 -2.44 5.60
N TYR A 151 0.69 -2.99 4.53
CA TYR A 151 -0.05 -2.24 3.53
C TYR A 151 -1.53 -2.60 3.63
N PHE A 152 -2.38 -1.59 3.57
CA PHE A 152 -3.84 -1.68 3.57
C PHE A 152 -4.38 -0.93 2.35
N SER A 153 -5.44 -1.45 1.74
CA SER A 153 -6.18 -0.74 0.70
C SER A 153 -7.67 -0.75 0.97
N ASP A 154 -8.29 0.41 0.75
CA ASP A 154 -9.72 0.68 0.69
C ASP A 154 -10.52 -0.01 1.81
N TRP A 155 -11.32 -1.05 1.52
CA TRP A 155 -12.21 -1.69 2.51
C TRP A 155 -11.50 -2.38 3.68
N THR A 156 -10.17 -2.51 3.62
CA THR A 156 -9.40 -2.97 4.79
C THR A 156 -9.31 -1.91 5.90
N TYR A 157 -9.90 -0.72 5.70
CA TYR A 157 -9.88 0.36 6.67
C TYR A 157 -10.54 -0.01 8.01
N ASP A 158 -11.62 -0.80 8.06
CA ASP A 158 -12.28 -1.15 9.32
C ASP A 158 -11.32 -1.95 10.24
N LEU A 159 -10.48 -2.82 9.67
CA LEU A 159 -9.44 -3.52 10.42
C LEU A 159 -8.32 -2.57 10.86
N LEU A 160 -7.96 -1.61 10.00
CA LEU A 160 -6.95 -0.61 10.31
C LEU A 160 -7.42 0.33 11.45
N GLU A 161 -8.67 0.77 11.40
CA GLU A 161 -9.33 1.60 12.41
C GLU A 161 -9.41 0.86 13.75
N ALA A 162 -9.80 -0.42 13.74
CA ALA A 162 -9.84 -1.24 14.94
C ALA A 162 -8.46 -1.37 15.61
N ALA A 163 -7.38 -1.45 14.82
CA ALA A 163 -6.01 -1.57 15.33
C ALA A 163 -5.40 -0.22 15.75
N TRP A 164 -5.75 0.88 15.09
CA TRP A 164 -5.23 2.22 15.36
C TRP A 164 -6.31 3.32 15.30
N PRO A 165 -7.25 3.34 16.25
CA PRO A 165 -8.42 4.23 16.19
C PRO A 165 -8.05 5.72 16.28
N ASP A 166 -6.89 6.06 16.86
CA ASP A 166 -6.46 7.45 17.04
C ASP A 166 -5.61 8.00 15.88
N LYS A 167 -5.39 7.22 14.80
CA LYS A 167 -4.48 7.63 13.70
C LYS A 167 -5.20 8.28 12.54
N ILE A 168 -6.28 7.65 12.09
CA ILE A 168 -7.05 8.08 10.93
C ILE A 168 -8.50 8.14 11.38
N ASP A 169 -9.11 9.30 11.14
CA ASP A 169 -10.51 9.57 11.40
C ASP A 169 -11.25 9.37 10.06
N TRP A 170 -12.17 8.42 10.04
CA TRP A 170 -12.88 8.02 8.84
C TRP A 170 -14.25 8.68 8.78
N LEU A 171 -14.74 8.95 7.57
CA LEU A 171 -16.05 9.56 7.42
C LEU A 171 -17.14 8.65 8.01
N GLY A 172 -17.93 9.13 8.96
CA GLY A 172 -19.09 8.40 9.47
C GLY A 172 -19.02 8.19 10.98
N ALA A 173 -19.47 7.03 11.45
CA ALA A 173 -19.45 6.70 12.87
C ALA A 173 -18.53 5.50 13.09
N ASP A 174 -17.53 5.66 13.95
CA ASP A 174 -16.49 4.66 14.26
C ASP A 174 -17.04 3.37 14.90
N ASP A 175 -18.29 3.40 15.38
CA ASP A 175 -18.99 2.23 15.93
C ASP A 175 -19.81 1.46 14.89
N GLN A 176 -19.73 1.85 13.61
CA GLN A 176 -20.41 1.22 12.49
C GLN A 176 -19.42 0.84 11.40
N LEU A 177 -19.33 -0.46 11.11
CA LEU A 177 -18.56 -0.96 9.98
C LEU A 177 -19.10 -0.41 8.66
N ASP A 178 -18.24 -0.30 7.67
CA ASP A 178 -18.54 0.26 6.35
C ASP A 178 -19.08 1.71 6.36
N ALA A 179 -19.07 2.42 7.49
CA ALA A 179 -19.62 3.77 7.58
C ALA A 179 -18.94 4.74 6.60
N ALA A 180 -17.64 4.56 6.38
CA ALA A 180 -16.80 5.39 5.51
C ALA A 180 -16.82 5.01 4.04
N GLN A 181 -17.48 3.89 3.67
CA GLN A 181 -17.64 3.42 2.29
C GLN A 181 -18.66 4.26 1.52
N ARG A 182 -18.32 5.54 1.28
CA ARG A 182 -19.20 6.57 0.72
C ARG A 182 -18.63 7.28 -0.49
N GLY A 183 -17.38 7.01 -0.85
CA GLY A 183 -16.72 7.68 -1.95
C GLY A 183 -17.38 7.41 -3.30
N LEU A 184 -17.53 8.43 -4.14
CA LEU A 184 -18.11 8.26 -5.47
C LEU A 184 -17.05 7.78 -6.47
N ALA A 185 -17.45 6.92 -7.40
CA ALA A 185 -16.60 6.46 -8.49
C ALA A 185 -16.26 7.60 -9.46
N GLY A 186 -15.10 7.52 -10.10
CA GLY A 186 -14.71 8.45 -11.16
C GLY A 186 -13.22 8.79 -11.17
N PRO A 187 -12.79 9.59 -12.16
CA PRO A 187 -11.46 10.17 -12.15
C PRO A 187 -11.36 11.26 -11.08
N VAL A 188 -10.23 11.32 -10.39
CA VAL A 188 -9.91 12.31 -9.37
C VAL A 188 -8.53 12.90 -9.68
N ASN A 189 -8.46 14.23 -9.74
CA ASN A 189 -7.20 14.96 -9.88
C ASN A 189 -6.59 15.14 -8.50
N ALA A 190 -5.75 14.20 -8.08
CA ALA A 190 -5.10 14.22 -6.78
C ALA A 190 -3.83 15.08 -6.80
N ARG A 191 -3.42 15.60 -5.65
CA ARG A 191 -2.20 16.41 -5.48
C ARG A 191 -1.19 15.61 -4.68
N VAL A 192 0.06 15.61 -5.13
CA VAL A 192 1.19 15.10 -4.34
C VAL A 192 1.58 16.16 -3.31
N VAL A 193 1.41 15.84 -2.03
CA VAL A 193 1.65 16.76 -0.91
C VAL A 193 2.81 16.35 -0.01
N ASP A 194 3.39 15.16 -0.24
CA ASP A 194 4.67 14.77 0.33
C ASP A 194 5.85 15.17 -0.58
N GLN A 195 6.89 15.75 0.02
CA GLN A 195 8.07 16.21 -0.71
C GLN A 195 8.92 15.04 -1.21
N ALA A 196 9.05 13.95 -0.44
CA ALA A 196 9.87 12.82 -0.86
C ALA A 196 9.25 12.08 -2.04
N LEU A 197 7.92 11.96 -2.07
CA LEU A 197 7.17 11.44 -3.21
C LEU A 197 7.31 12.37 -4.43
N ALA A 198 7.17 13.68 -4.26
CA ALA A 198 7.34 14.64 -5.35
C ALA A 198 8.77 14.55 -5.96
N ASP A 199 9.79 14.48 -5.10
CA ASP A 199 11.18 14.31 -5.51
C ASP A 199 11.40 12.98 -6.23
N PHE A 200 10.82 11.88 -5.73
CA PHE A 200 10.89 10.56 -6.35
C PHE A 200 10.26 10.54 -7.75
N MET A 201 9.14 11.24 -7.93
CA MET A 201 8.44 11.35 -9.21
C MET A 201 9.07 12.40 -10.16
N GLU A 202 10.06 13.16 -9.69
CA GLU A 202 10.67 14.29 -10.41
C GLU A 202 9.64 15.37 -10.81
N ILE A 203 8.65 15.62 -9.95
CA ILE A 203 7.58 16.62 -10.15
C ILE A 203 7.62 17.73 -9.08
N GLY A 204 6.83 18.78 -9.28
CA GLY A 204 6.68 19.83 -8.25
C GLY A 204 5.74 19.40 -7.12
N LEU A 205 6.03 19.82 -5.88
CA LEU A 205 5.10 19.69 -4.76
C LEU A 205 3.76 20.37 -5.10
N GLY A 206 2.65 19.69 -4.82
CA GLY A 206 1.29 20.12 -5.16
C GLY A 206 0.89 19.87 -6.61
N GLN A 207 1.75 19.26 -7.44
CA GLN A 207 1.40 18.88 -8.81
C GLN A 207 0.31 17.81 -8.80
N GLN A 208 -0.59 17.91 -9.78
CA GLN A 208 -1.71 17.00 -9.91
C GLN A 208 -1.32 15.72 -10.65
N ILE A 209 -1.89 14.62 -10.20
CA ILE A 209 -1.81 13.28 -10.79
C ILE A 209 -3.21 12.71 -10.95
N ASP A 210 -3.40 11.88 -11.97
CA ASP A 210 -4.67 11.23 -12.23
C ASP A 210 -4.81 9.95 -11.41
N VAL A 211 -5.78 9.92 -10.48
CA VAL A 211 -6.20 8.74 -9.73
C VAL A 211 -7.57 8.30 -10.24
N ARG A 212 -7.76 6.98 -10.42
CA ARG A 212 -9.02 6.43 -10.90
C ARG A 212 -9.70 5.58 -9.84
N PHE A 213 -10.89 5.98 -9.42
CA PHE A 213 -11.82 5.14 -8.66
C PHE A 213 -12.73 4.42 -9.65
N ASN A 214 -12.41 3.15 -9.92
CA ASN A 214 -13.18 2.30 -10.84
C ASN A 214 -14.53 1.85 -10.24
N GLN A 215 -14.68 1.94 -8.92
CA GLN A 215 -15.87 1.60 -8.15
C GLN A 215 -16.17 2.71 -7.15
N GLY A 216 -17.44 2.85 -6.76
CA GLY A 216 -17.86 3.73 -5.66
C GLY A 216 -18.00 2.93 -4.37
N GLY A 217 -18.28 3.61 -3.26
CA GLY A 217 -18.28 2.99 -1.94
C GLY A 217 -16.87 2.73 -1.41
N TRP A 218 -15.86 3.44 -1.89
CA TRP A 218 -14.52 3.39 -1.31
C TRP A 218 -14.46 4.20 0.00
N ALA A 219 -13.50 3.85 0.88
CA ALA A 219 -13.32 4.37 2.22
C ALA A 219 -12.76 5.81 2.21
N VAL A 220 -13.55 6.74 2.74
CA VAL A 220 -13.23 8.17 2.79
C VAL A 220 -12.56 8.52 4.12
N ILE A 221 -11.36 9.11 4.04
CA ILE A 221 -10.67 9.69 5.20
C ILE A 221 -11.25 11.08 5.46
N GLU A 222 -11.71 11.33 6.68
CA GLU A 222 -12.15 12.67 7.12
C GLU A 222 -10.96 13.50 7.60
N SER A 223 -10.14 12.93 8.48
CA SER A 223 -8.94 13.59 8.98
C SER A 223 -7.86 12.59 9.42
N VAL A 224 -6.66 13.07 9.74
CA VAL A 224 -5.57 12.24 10.26
C VAL A 224 -4.87 12.96 11.42
N ALA A 225 -4.26 12.17 12.31
CA ALA A 225 -3.44 12.70 13.39
C ALA A 225 -2.15 13.35 12.87
N ASP A 226 -1.53 14.23 13.68
CA ASP A 226 -0.35 15.01 13.30
C ASP A 226 0.86 14.14 12.89
N GLU A 227 0.97 12.94 13.44
CA GLU A 227 2.04 11.99 13.12
C GLU A 227 1.80 11.15 11.85
N VAL A 228 0.66 11.30 11.19
CA VAL A 228 0.35 10.59 9.95
C VAL A 228 0.80 11.44 8.76
N GLU A 229 1.64 10.84 7.93
CA GLU A 229 2.09 11.43 6.67
C GLU A 229 0.97 11.33 5.63
N VAL A 230 0.53 12.45 5.08
CA VAL A 230 -0.32 12.47 3.88
C VAL A 230 0.59 12.59 2.67
N LEU A 231 0.56 11.60 1.78
CA LEU A 231 1.39 11.56 0.58
C LEU A 231 0.65 12.17 -0.61
N VAL A 232 -0.64 11.83 -0.72
CA VAL A 232 -1.53 12.24 -1.79
C VAL A 232 -2.88 12.62 -1.19
N GLU A 233 -3.44 13.74 -1.61
CA GLU A 233 -4.79 14.20 -1.25
C GLU A 233 -5.57 14.62 -2.50
N ALA A 234 -6.89 14.72 -2.41
CA ALA A 234 -7.68 15.28 -3.50
C ALA A 234 -8.97 15.91 -2.99
N ASP A 235 -9.56 16.77 -3.82
CA ASP A 235 -10.95 17.18 -3.64
C ASP A 235 -11.84 16.06 -4.21
N ILE A 236 -12.51 15.33 -3.33
CA ILE A 236 -13.29 14.14 -3.63
C ILE A 236 -14.78 14.44 -3.56
N SER A 237 -15.61 13.58 -4.17
CA SER A 237 -17.05 13.58 -3.94
C SER A 237 -17.48 12.28 -3.25
N PHE A 238 -18.38 12.39 -2.29
CA PHE A 238 -18.90 11.26 -1.50
C PHE A 238 -20.37 11.49 -1.13
N ASP A 239 -21.08 10.43 -0.76
CA ASP A 239 -22.44 10.52 -0.23
C ASP A 239 -22.43 10.92 1.25
N HIS A 240 -22.99 12.08 1.60
CA HIS A 240 -23.00 12.57 2.98
C HIS A 240 -23.68 11.57 3.93
N PRO A 241 -23.06 11.23 5.09
CA PRO A 241 -23.54 10.14 5.94
C PRO A 241 -24.98 10.31 6.42
N GLU A 242 -25.41 11.54 6.73
CA GLU A 242 -26.77 11.82 7.21
C GLU A 242 -27.83 11.98 6.11
N THR A 243 -27.47 12.56 4.95
CA THR A 243 -28.45 13.00 3.94
C THR A 243 -28.45 12.13 2.69
N GLY A 244 -27.34 11.41 2.43
CA GLY A 244 -27.10 10.68 1.19
C GLY A 244 -26.89 11.58 -0.03
N GLU A 245 -26.80 12.89 0.15
CA GLU A 245 -26.56 13.82 -0.95
C GLU A 245 -25.06 13.92 -1.27
N PRO A 246 -24.67 13.99 -2.55
CA PRO A 246 -23.28 14.19 -2.94
C PRO A 246 -22.69 15.47 -2.34
N THR A 247 -21.58 15.31 -1.62
CA THR A 247 -20.81 16.38 -0.97
C THR A 247 -19.36 16.30 -1.43
N THR A 248 -18.64 17.43 -1.35
CA THR A 248 -17.22 17.52 -1.73
C THR A 248 -16.38 17.99 -0.55
N GLN A 249 -15.23 17.33 -0.34
CA GLN A 249 -14.21 17.74 0.63
C GLN A 249 -12.81 17.41 0.12
N THR A 250 -11.79 18.09 0.66
CA THR A 250 -10.40 17.63 0.50
C THR A 250 -10.17 16.44 1.43
N SER A 251 -9.74 15.31 0.88
CA SER A 251 -9.48 14.06 1.62
C SER A 251 -8.06 13.58 1.33
N PRO A 252 -7.31 13.09 2.34
CA PRO A 252 -6.18 12.20 2.12
C PRO A 252 -6.62 10.99 1.30
N LEU A 253 -5.76 10.53 0.38
CA LEU A 253 -5.97 9.33 -0.44
C LEU A 253 -4.88 8.29 -0.24
N VAL A 254 -3.68 8.74 0.13
CA VAL A 254 -2.56 7.89 0.51
C VAL A 254 -1.97 8.45 1.79
N VAL A 255 -1.92 7.60 2.81
CA VAL A 255 -1.35 7.96 4.11
C VAL A 255 -0.39 6.89 4.60
N ALA A 256 0.56 7.30 5.43
CA ALA A 256 1.49 6.39 6.07
C ALA A 256 1.85 6.88 7.48
N PHE A 257 2.13 5.95 8.38
CA PHE A 257 2.60 6.28 9.72
C PHE A 257 3.43 5.15 10.30
N ASP A 258 4.31 5.50 11.23
CA ASP A 258 5.09 4.53 11.99
C ASP A 258 4.35 4.16 13.29
N SER A 259 4.44 2.89 13.68
CA SER A 259 3.94 2.40 14.97
C SER A 259 4.96 1.45 15.57
N GLY A 260 5.59 1.84 16.68
CA GLY A 260 6.72 1.10 17.23
C GLY A 260 7.91 1.08 16.27
N ALA A 261 8.35 -0.12 15.85
CA ALA A 261 9.48 -0.29 14.93
C ALA A 261 9.07 -0.48 13.46
N GLY A 262 7.78 -0.62 13.19
CA GLY A 262 7.22 -0.92 11.88
C GLY A 262 6.53 0.29 11.25
N ARG A 263 5.91 0.03 10.09
CA ARG A 263 5.25 1.06 9.29
C ARG A 263 3.94 0.57 8.70
N VAL A 264 2.95 1.46 8.66
CA VAL A 264 1.67 1.25 8.00
C VAL A 264 1.55 2.18 6.80
N VAL A 265 1.04 1.65 5.68
CA VAL A 265 0.66 2.43 4.50
C VAL A 265 -0.78 2.08 4.14
N PHE A 266 -1.59 3.09 3.83
CA PHE A 266 -2.97 2.92 3.39
C PHE A 266 -3.24 3.67 2.08
N THR A 267 -4.05 3.09 1.18
CA THR A 267 -4.61 3.77 0.00
C THR A 267 -6.13 3.65 -0.06
N SER A 268 -6.83 4.73 -0.40
CA SER A 268 -8.29 4.69 -0.61
C SER A 268 -8.72 4.08 -1.96
N PHE A 269 -7.79 3.81 -2.86
CA PHE A 269 -8.08 3.34 -4.21
C PHE A 269 -7.47 1.96 -4.49
N HIS A 270 -8.11 1.23 -5.42
CA HIS A 270 -7.61 -0.04 -5.95
C HIS A 270 -6.38 0.19 -6.84
N ASN A 271 -5.30 -0.55 -6.58
CA ASN A 271 -4.07 -0.47 -7.37
C ASN A 271 -4.28 -0.92 -8.81
N GLU A 272 -5.11 -1.95 -9.02
CA GLU A 272 -5.39 -2.48 -10.35
C GLU A 272 -6.03 -1.48 -11.31
N ALA A 273 -6.75 -0.49 -10.76
CA ALA A 273 -7.41 0.54 -11.54
C ALA A 273 -6.45 1.64 -12.02
N GLN A 274 -5.23 1.68 -11.48
CA GLN A 274 -4.24 2.71 -11.74
C GLN A 274 -3.43 2.40 -13.01
N ILE A 275 -3.89 2.97 -14.12
CA ILE A 275 -3.29 2.79 -15.45
C ILE A 275 -2.30 3.89 -15.86
N SER A 276 -2.26 5.01 -15.13
CA SER A 276 -1.36 6.13 -15.41
C SER A 276 0.04 5.86 -14.86
N ASP A 277 1.06 6.38 -15.54
CA ASP A 277 2.44 6.29 -15.07
C ASP A 277 2.63 6.99 -13.71
N ASP A 278 1.90 8.09 -13.47
CA ASP A 278 1.94 8.85 -12.22
C ASP A 278 1.41 8.04 -11.04
N ALA A 279 0.21 7.45 -11.17
CA ALA A 279 -0.35 6.63 -10.10
C ALA A 279 0.55 5.41 -9.83
N ARG A 280 1.13 4.78 -10.87
CA ARG A 280 2.12 3.71 -10.71
C ARG A 280 3.39 4.17 -10.00
N ALA A 281 3.82 5.42 -10.17
CA ALA A 281 4.96 5.96 -9.46
C ALA A 281 4.67 6.15 -7.96
N VAL A 282 3.46 6.60 -7.60
CA VAL A 282 3.01 6.63 -6.19
C VAL A 282 3.09 5.23 -5.57
N LEU A 283 2.63 4.21 -6.29
CA LEU A 283 2.70 2.82 -5.84
C LEU A 283 4.15 2.34 -5.64
N ARG A 284 5.04 2.62 -6.60
CA ARG A 284 6.47 2.30 -6.47
C ARG A 284 7.11 2.96 -5.27
N PHE A 285 6.72 4.21 -4.96
CA PHE A 285 7.21 4.91 -3.79
C PHE A 285 6.75 4.24 -2.50
N GLN A 286 5.47 3.89 -2.38
CA GLN A 286 4.93 3.15 -1.23
C GLN A 286 5.63 1.81 -1.04
N LEU A 287 5.83 1.06 -2.12
CA LEU A 287 6.63 -0.17 -2.11
C LEU A 287 8.07 0.09 -1.62
N GLY A 288 8.66 1.24 -1.96
CA GLY A 288 9.93 1.70 -1.40
C GLY A 288 9.88 1.90 0.12
N GLN A 289 8.80 2.50 0.64
CA GLN A 289 8.61 2.66 2.10
C GLN A 289 8.45 1.32 2.83
N LEU A 290 7.87 0.33 2.13
CA LEU A 290 7.72 -1.04 2.61
C LEU A 290 8.99 -1.90 2.43
N SER A 291 9.99 -1.43 1.70
CA SER A 291 11.28 -2.10 1.50
C SER A 291 12.26 -1.79 2.63
N GLN A 292 13.11 -2.75 3.01
CA GLN A 292 14.30 -2.52 3.85
C GLN A 292 15.50 -2.02 3.04
#